data_AF-B9XNA8-F1
#
_entry.id   AF-B9XNA8-F1
#
_cell.length_a   1.000
_cell.length_b   1.000
_cell.length_c   1.000
_cell.angle_alpha   90.00
_cell.angle_beta   90.00
_cell.angle_gamma   90.00
#
_symmetry.space_group_name_H-M   'P 1'
#
loop_
_entity.id
_entity.type
_entity.pdbx_description
1 polymer ?
#
loop_
_entity_poly.entity_id
_entity_poly.type
_entity_poly.pdbx_seq_one_letter_code
_entity_poly.pdbx_strand_id
1 'polypeptide(L)'
;MSSTATQPKVRTFGFRFSATDAGIILVFIAVTSLLKLAGSPHAWILPIVACHFFLFCNVFRVRPRFELAWAGLFIVNVVTCSLLDKLEWNTVLLTQIPVTIIVILAEMKTPRYHGIFAARLNPRLPEYLRGEVP
;
A
#
# COMPACT_ATOMS: atom_id res chain seq x y z
N MET A 1 24.07 36.07 -14.16
CA MET A 1 22.83 35.39 -13.71
C MET A 1 22.74 34.08 -14.45
N SER A 2 23.33 33.01 -13.89
CA SER A 2 23.30 31.67 -14.49
C SER A 2 21.99 31.00 -14.11
N SER A 3 21.15 30.73 -15.11
CA SER A 3 19.87 30.03 -14.96
C SER A 3 20.13 28.58 -14.54
N THR A 4 19.74 28.23 -13.31
CA THR A 4 19.78 26.85 -12.79
C THR A 4 18.72 26.03 -13.54
N ALA A 5 19.08 25.49 -14.69
CA ALA A 5 18.23 24.57 -15.43
C ALA A 5 17.98 23.33 -14.54
N THR A 6 16.78 23.24 -13.98
CA THR A 6 16.30 22.08 -13.24
C THR A 6 16.33 20.89 -14.18
N GLN A 7 17.35 20.03 -14.04
CA GLN A 7 17.43 18.77 -14.75
C GLN A 7 16.10 18.03 -14.60
N PRO A 8 15.40 17.67 -15.70
CA PRO A 8 14.12 16.98 -15.61
C PRO A 8 14.38 15.65 -14.90
N LYS A 9 13.84 15.55 -13.68
CA LYS A 9 13.98 14.36 -12.84
C LYS A 9 13.39 13.17 -13.61
N VAL A 10 14.24 12.27 -14.10
CA VAL A 10 13.80 11.07 -14.83
C VAL A 10 12.85 10.29 -13.92
N ARG A 11 11.56 10.23 -14.29
CA ARG A 11 10.55 9.55 -13.51
C ARG A 11 10.54 8.07 -13.89
N THR A 12 10.55 7.20 -12.87
CA THR A 12 10.57 5.74 -13.05
C THR A 12 9.20 5.15 -12.72
N PHE A 13 8.72 4.23 -13.55
CA PHE A 13 7.48 3.48 -13.33
C PHE A 13 7.77 2.01 -13.04
N GLY A 14 6.80 1.32 -12.44
CA GLY A 14 6.87 -0.13 -12.18
C GLY A 14 7.07 -0.52 -10.72
N PHE A 15 7.25 -1.82 -10.50
CA PHE A 15 7.44 -2.42 -9.19
C PHE A 15 8.77 -1.98 -8.57
N ARG A 16 8.76 -1.50 -7.32
CA ARG A 16 9.98 -1.27 -6.55
C ARG A 16 10.05 -2.31 -5.46
N PHE A 17 11.10 -3.10 -5.49
CA PHE A 17 11.48 -3.96 -4.37
C PHE A 17 12.84 -3.49 -3.90
N SER A 18 12.86 -2.76 -2.79
CA SER A 18 14.10 -2.34 -2.14
C SER A 18 14.57 -3.43 -1.18
N ALA A 19 15.88 -3.52 -0.95
CA ALA A 19 16.44 -4.35 0.12
C ALA A 19 15.86 -3.96 1.51
N THR A 20 15.47 -2.69 1.67
CA THR A 20 14.74 -2.20 2.85
C THR A 20 13.40 -2.90 3.03
N ASP A 21 12.64 -3.15 1.95
CA ASP A 21 11.36 -3.83 2.03
C ASP A 21 11.53 -5.30 2.43
N ALA A 22 12.55 -5.97 1.90
CA ALA A 22 12.91 -7.33 2.31
C ALA A 22 13.27 -7.40 3.81
N GLY A 23 14.04 -6.42 4.30
CA GLY A 23 14.36 -6.30 5.72
C GLY A 23 13.11 -6.08 6.59
N ILE A 24 12.21 -5.19 6.15
CA ILE A 24 10.93 -4.95 6.83
C ILE A 24 10.08 -6.23 6.89
N ILE A 25 9.96 -6.97 5.78
CA ILE A 25 9.23 -8.24 5.74
C ILE A 25 9.82 -9.25 6.74
N LEU A 26 11.15 -9.39 6.79
CA LEU A 26 11.81 -10.28 7.76
C LEU A 26 11.52 -9.88 9.21
N VAL A 27 11.55 -8.59 9.52
CA VAL A 27 11.19 -8.08 10.86
C VAL A 27 9.74 -8.39 11.18
N PHE A 28 8.79 -8.14 10.26
CA PHE A 28 7.38 -8.48 10.47
C PHE A 28 7.17 -9.98 10.68
N ILE A 29 7.87 -10.84 9.95
CA ILE A 29 7.83 -12.30 10.13
C ILE A 29 8.36 -12.69 11.51
N ALA A 30 9.50 -12.12 11.93
CA ALA A 30 10.11 -12.41 13.23
C ALA A 30 9.21 -11.97 14.38
N VAL A 31 8.68 -10.74 14.33
CA VAL A 31 7.76 -10.21 15.33
C VAL A 31 6.47 -11.03 15.37
N THR A 32 5.88 -11.35 14.23
CA THR A 32 4.66 -12.20 14.16
C THR A 32 4.91 -13.58 14.75
N SER A 33 6.06 -14.20 14.45
CA SER A 33 6.45 -15.49 14.99
C SER A 33 6.62 -15.44 16.51
N LEU A 34 7.24 -14.38 17.03
CA LEU A 34 7.40 -14.17 18.46
C LEU A 34 6.05 -13.97 19.18
N LEU A 35 5.14 -13.16 18.61
CA LEU A 35 3.79 -12.97 19.16
C LEU A 35 2.96 -14.25 19.12
N LYS A 36 3.09 -15.08 18.08
CA LYS A 36 2.46 -16.40 18.03
C LYS A 36 3.00 -17.32 19.12
N LEU A 37 4.32 -17.30 19.35
CA LEU A 37 4.95 -18.09 20.41
C LEU A 37 4.48 -17.63 21.81
N ALA A 38 4.22 -16.32 21.97
CA ALA A 38 3.66 -15.74 23.19
C ALA A 38 2.14 -16.00 23.36
N GLY A 39 1.50 -16.76 22.47
CA GLY A 39 0.09 -17.12 22.57
C GLY A 39 -0.89 -15.98 22.29
N SER A 40 -0.45 -14.91 21.62
CA SER A 40 -1.31 -13.76 21.33
C SER A 40 -2.32 -14.09 20.21
N PRO A 41 -3.64 -14.10 20.48
CA PRO A 41 -4.65 -14.47 19.48
C PRO A 41 -4.77 -13.46 18.33
N HIS A 42 -4.23 -12.25 18.48
CA HIS A 42 -4.30 -11.16 17.51
C HIS A 42 -3.03 -10.98 16.66
N ALA A 43 -2.08 -11.92 16.74
CA ALA A 43 -0.81 -11.86 16.01
C ALA A 43 -1.00 -11.78 14.47
N TRP A 44 -2.15 -12.19 13.95
CA TRP A 44 -2.51 -12.15 12.54
C TRP A 44 -2.74 -10.74 11.98
N ILE A 45 -2.99 -9.74 12.83
CA ILE A 45 -3.20 -8.34 12.38
C ILE A 45 -1.92 -7.78 11.76
N LEU A 46 -0.78 -8.04 12.39
CA LEU A 46 0.54 -7.56 11.94
C LEU A 46 0.86 -7.94 10.49
N PRO A 47 0.85 -9.23 10.09
CA PRO A 47 1.19 -9.63 8.73
C PRO A 47 0.15 -9.15 7.71
N ILE A 48 -1.13 -9.02 8.07
CA ILE A 48 -2.15 -8.47 7.17
C ILE A 48 -1.85 -7.01 6.85
N VAL A 49 -1.63 -6.19 7.89
CA VAL A 49 -1.32 -4.77 7.72
C VAL A 49 -0.02 -4.61 6.92
N ALA A 50 1.03 -5.35 7.29
CA ALA A 50 2.31 -5.33 6.57
C ALA A 50 2.17 -5.70 5.09
N CYS A 51 1.41 -6.76 4.78
CA CYS A 51 1.17 -7.19 3.40
C CYS A 51 0.44 -6.11 2.58
N HIS A 52 -0.58 -5.46 3.17
CA HIS A 52 -1.33 -4.40 2.50
C HIS A 52 -0.50 -3.14 2.28
N PHE A 53 0.27 -2.71 3.29
CA PHE A 53 1.19 -1.58 3.15
C PHE A 53 2.25 -1.88 2.09
N PHE A 54 2.84 -3.08 2.10
CA PHE A 54 3.77 -3.48 1.05
C PHE A 54 3.12 -3.43 -0.34
N LEU A 55 1.89 -3.93 -0.46
CA LEU A 55 1.14 -3.89 -1.72
C LEU A 55 0.86 -2.45 -2.17
N PHE A 56 0.50 -1.55 -1.26
CA PHE A 56 0.27 -0.14 -1.60
C PHE A 56 1.56 0.61 -1.93
N CYS A 57 2.61 0.50 -1.12
CA CYS A 57 3.83 1.27 -1.28
C CYS A 57 4.70 0.74 -2.44
N ASN A 58 4.81 -0.58 -2.61
CA ASN A 58 5.79 -1.19 -3.52
C ASN A 58 5.17 -1.67 -4.84
N VAL A 59 3.96 -2.24 -4.78
CA VAL A 59 3.29 -2.82 -5.97
C VAL A 59 2.50 -1.75 -6.72
N PHE A 60 1.54 -1.11 -6.06
CA PHE A 60 0.64 -0.15 -6.70
C PHE A 60 1.14 1.30 -6.60
N ARG A 61 2.10 1.59 -5.71
CA ARG A 61 2.57 2.96 -5.38
C ARG A 61 1.41 3.94 -5.20
N VAL A 62 0.50 3.55 -4.31
CA VAL A 62 -0.67 4.35 -3.94
C VAL A 62 -0.23 5.63 -3.26
N ARG A 63 -0.97 6.74 -3.43
CA ARG A 63 -0.59 7.98 -2.76
C ARG A 63 -0.79 7.89 -1.24
N PRO A 64 0.02 8.62 -0.46
CA PRO A 64 -0.11 8.64 1.00
C PRO A 64 -1.51 9.00 1.51
N ARG A 65 -2.27 9.82 0.76
CA ARG A 65 -3.64 10.18 1.12
C ARG A 65 -4.59 8.98 1.13
N PHE A 66 -4.46 8.09 0.16
CA PHE A 66 -5.27 6.88 0.07
C PHE A 66 -4.80 5.83 1.07
N GLU A 67 -3.49 5.75 1.34
CA GLU A 67 -2.95 4.89 2.41
C GLU A 67 -3.50 5.30 3.79
N LEU A 68 -3.52 6.60 4.09
CA LEU A 68 -4.09 7.13 5.34
C LEU A 68 -5.61 6.90 5.42
N ALA A 69 -6.34 7.11 4.31
CA ALA A 69 -7.77 6.82 4.27
C ALA A 69 -8.04 5.33 4.53
N TRP A 70 -7.27 4.44 3.92
CA TRP A 70 -7.37 3.00 4.15
C TRP A 70 -7.02 2.62 5.60
N ALA A 71 -5.95 3.19 6.16
CA ALA A 71 -5.54 2.94 7.55
C ALA A 71 -6.60 3.43 8.54
N GLY A 72 -7.19 4.60 8.29
CA GLY A 72 -8.32 5.10 9.07
C GLY A 72 -9.52 4.16 9.01
N LEU A 73 -9.89 3.70 7.82
CA LEU A 73 -10.99 2.75 7.66
C LEU A 73 -10.69 1.40 8.34
N PHE A 74 -9.44 0.93 8.27
CA PHE A 74 -8.99 -0.28 8.94
C PHE A 74 -9.15 -0.17 10.46
N ILE A 75 -8.71 0.94 11.05
CA ILE A 75 -8.85 1.18 12.50
C ILE A 75 -10.33 1.19 12.88
N VAL A 76 -11.17 1.91 12.15
CA VAL A 76 -12.63 1.94 12.40
C VAL A 76 -13.24 0.54 12.31
N ASN A 77 -12.84 -0.24 11.31
CA ASN A 77 -13.32 -1.62 11.12
C ASN A 77 -12.90 -2.54 12.28
N VAL A 78 -11.64 -2.49 12.70
CA VAL A 78 -11.13 -3.25 13.86
C VAL A 78 -11.83 -2.83 15.15
N VAL A 79 -11.99 -1.53 15.39
CA VAL A 79 -12.69 -1.01 16.58
C VAL A 79 -14.16 -1.45 16.57
N THR A 80 -14.84 -1.36 15.42
CA THR A 80 -16.24 -1.80 15.29
C THR A 80 -16.39 -3.30 15.53
N CYS A 81 -15.50 -4.12 14.95
CA CYS A 81 -15.50 -5.57 15.17
C CYS A 81 -15.19 -5.92 16.64
N SER A 82 -14.31 -5.15 17.28
CA SER A 82 -14.01 -5.30 18.71
C SER A 82 -15.19 -4.93 19.59
N LEU A 83 -15.96 -3.89 19.26
CA LEU A 83 -17.16 -3.48 20.00
C LEU A 83 -18.32 -4.47 19.84
N LEU A 84 -18.32 -5.28 18.78
CA LEU A 84 -19.32 -6.30 18.51
C LEU A 84 -18.90 -7.69 19.01
N ASP A 85 -17.77 -7.81 19.70
CA ASP A 85 -17.16 -9.09 20.13
C ASP A 85 -16.96 -10.10 18.99
N LYS A 86 -16.84 -9.61 17.75
CA LYS A 86 -16.66 -10.40 16.53
C LYS A 86 -15.30 -10.11 15.90
N LEU A 87 -14.27 -9.99 16.72
CA LEU A 87 -12.91 -9.71 16.25
C LEU A 87 -12.26 -10.97 15.67
N GLU A 88 -12.85 -11.50 14.61
CA GLU A 88 -12.30 -12.61 13.85
C GLU A 88 -11.49 -12.10 12.65
N TRP A 89 -10.40 -12.80 12.36
CA TRP A 89 -9.54 -12.50 11.21
C TRP A 89 -10.32 -12.53 9.90
N ASN A 90 -11.26 -13.46 9.76
CA ASN A 90 -12.12 -13.61 8.58
C ASN A 90 -13.02 -12.39 8.35
N THR A 91 -13.70 -11.93 9.40
CA THR A 91 -14.63 -10.79 9.29
C THR A 91 -13.89 -9.52 8.91
N VAL A 92 -12.75 -9.25 9.57
CA VAL A 92 -11.93 -8.07 9.27
C VAL A 92 -11.35 -8.16 7.85
N LEU A 93 -10.85 -9.31 7.41
CA LEU A 93 -10.37 -9.48 6.02
C LEU A 93 -11.48 -9.31 5.00
N LEU A 94 -12.63 -9.94 5.22
CA LEU A 94 -13.74 -9.93 4.27
C LEU A 94 -14.28 -8.51 4.05
N THR A 95 -14.33 -7.69 5.10
CA THR A 95 -14.72 -6.29 4.98
C THR A 95 -13.59 -5.41 4.43
N GLN A 96 -12.33 -5.74 4.70
CA GLN A 96 -11.19 -4.92 4.28
C GLN A 96 -10.72 -5.16 2.85
N ILE A 97 -10.86 -6.38 2.31
CA ILE A 97 -10.48 -6.69 0.92
C ILE A 97 -11.23 -5.79 -0.08
N PRO A 98 -12.56 -5.60 -0.01
CA PRO A 98 -13.28 -4.69 -0.90
C PRO A 98 -12.74 -3.26 -0.82
N VAL A 99 -12.44 -2.76 0.38
CA VAL A 99 -11.88 -1.42 0.60
C VAL A 99 -10.51 -1.31 -0.06
N THR A 100 -9.64 -2.30 0.14
CA THR A 100 -8.33 -2.40 -0.51
C THR A 100 -8.47 -2.36 -2.03
N ILE A 101 -9.37 -3.15 -2.60
CA ILE A 101 -9.62 -3.20 -4.04
C ILE A 101 -10.11 -1.85 -4.55
N ILE A 102 -11.06 -1.21 -3.86
CA ILE A 102 -11.60 0.10 -4.27
C ILE A 102 -10.49 1.15 -4.28
N VAL A 103 -9.65 1.19 -3.24
CA VAL A 103 -8.51 2.12 -3.16
C VAL A 103 -7.53 1.90 -4.31
N ILE A 104 -7.18 0.64 -4.58
CA ILE A 104 -6.28 0.28 -5.70
C ILE A 104 -6.89 0.69 -7.04
N LEU A 105 -8.16 0.36 -7.28
CA LEU A 105 -8.85 0.70 -8.52
C LEU A 105 -8.98 2.21 -8.71
N ALA A 106 -9.21 2.96 -7.63
CA ALA A 106 -9.26 4.42 -7.66
C ALA A 106 -7.90 5.02 -8.04
N GLU A 107 -6.80 4.51 -7.46
CA GLU A 107 -5.45 4.95 -7.85
C GLU A 107 -5.13 4.53 -9.29
N MET A 108 -5.45 3.30 -9.70
CA MET A 108 -5.22 2.80 -11.06
C MET A 108 -5.95 3.61 -12.13
N LYS A 109 -7.13 4.15 -11.82
CA LYS A 109 -7.89 5.04 -12.72
C LYS A 109 -7.29 6.44 -12.83
N THR A 110 -6.37 6.80 -11.95
CA THR A 110 -5.75 8.12 -11.96
C THR A 110 -4.70 8.19 -13.08
N PRO A 111 -4.67 9.23 -13.92
CA PRO A 111 -3.73 9.35 -15.05
C PRO A 111 -2.25 9.45 -14.63
N ARG A 112 -1.98 9.54 -13.33
CA ARG A 112 -0.65 9.54 -12.72
C ARG A 112 -0.23 8.17 -12.20
N TYR A 113 -1.03 7.12 -12.43
CA TYR A 113 -0.69 5.78 -11.97
C TYR A 113 0.61 5.30 -12.64
N HIS A 114 1.58 4.94 -11.80
CA HIS A 114 2.92 4.53 -12.23
C HIS A 114 3.42 3.28 -11.47
N GLY A 115 2.51 2.52 -10.88
CA GLY A 115 2.81 1.24 -10.22
C GLY A 115 3.05 0.09 -11.21
N ILE A 116 2.87 -1.14 -10.74
CA ILE A 116 2.92 -2.33 -11.58
C ILE A 116 1.82 -2.27 -12.67
N PHE A 117 2.09 -2.81 -13.86
CA PHE A 117 1.19 -2.76 -15.02
C PHE A 117 0.82 -1.36 -15.53
N ALA A 118 1.49 -0.29 -15.07
CA ALA A 118 1.22 1.07 -15.55
C ALA A 118 1.31 1.19 -17.09
N ALA A 119 2.20 0.42 -17.73
CA ALA A 119 2.33 0.40 -19.20
C ALA A 119 1.09 -0.15 -19.94
N ARG A 120 0.25 -0.97 -19.29
CA ARG A 120 -1.01 -1.47 -19.86
C ARG A 120 -2.23 -0.68 -19.40
N LEU A 121 -2.21 -0.18 -18.17
CA LEU A 121 -3.36 0.45 -17.53
C LEU A 121 -3.42 1.97 -17.72
N ASN A 122 -2.27 2.62 -17.92
CA ASN A 122 -2.20 4.06 -18.04
C ASN A 122 -1.74 4.47 -19.47
N PRO A 123 -2.68 4.85 -20.35
CA PRO A 123 -2.36 5.33 -21.70
C PRO A 123 -1.51 6.60 -21.69
N ARG A 124 -1.57 7.39 -20.60
CA ARG A 124 -0.87 8.67 -20.42
C ARG A 124 0.44 8.52 -19.65
N LEU A 125 0.93 7.29 -19.48
CA LEU A 125 2.24 7.01 -18.89
C LEU A 125 3.39 7.77 -19.59
N PRO A 126 3.44 7.90 -20.94
CA PRO A 126 4.49 8.66 -21.60
C PRO A 126 4.52 10.14 -21.18
N GLU A 127 3.35 10.76 -21.00
CA GLU A 127 3.22 12.15 -20.52
C GLU A 127 3.72 12.29 -19.07
N TYR A 128 3.43 11.30 -18.22
CA TYR A 128 3.95 11.25 -16.85
C TYR A 128 5.48 11.11 -16.82
N LEU A 129 6.07 10.27 -17.67
CA LEU A 129 7.52 10.06 -17.76
C LEU A 129 8.26 11.30 -18.28
N ARG A 130 7.64 12.04 -19.21
CA ARG A 130 8.14 13.33 -19.71
C ARG A 130 7.97 14.49 -18.71
N GLY A 131 7.20 14.29 -17.64
CA GLY A 131 6.97 15.31 -16.62
C GLY A 131 5.85 16.31 -16.95
N GLU A 132 5.06 16.05 -17.99
CA GLU A 132 3.96 16.92 -18.47
C GLU A 132 2.74 16.89 -17.53
N VAL A 133 2.54 15.77 -16.84
CA VAL A 133 1.52 15.61 -15.80
C VAL A 133 2.22 15.70 -14.45
N PRO A 134 1.78 16.54 -13.48
CA PRO A 134 2.54 16.73 -12.25
C PRO A 134 2.53 15.49 -11.33
#